data_AF-B9R7L1-F1
#
_entry.id   AF-B9R7L1-F1
#
_cell.length_a   1.000
_cell.length_b   1.000
_cell.length_c   1.000
_cell.angle_alpha   90.00
_cell.angle_beta   90.00
_cell.angle_gamma   90.00
#
_symmetry.space_group_name_H-M   'P 1'
#
loop_
_entity.id
_entity.type
_entity.pdbx_description
1 polymer ?
#
loop_
_entity_poly.entity_id
_entity_poly.type
_entity_poly.pdbx_seq_one_letter_code
_entity_poly.pdbx_strand_id
1 'polypeptide(L)'
;MAQTSHFFSSWTAYASFLFLLKDISITILLWSFLLVAILVKFLFLMPVAKESVIVMPAFGVQLETHYMSGRIDRRFIPIGKILKPVLLECVTPVTCYWSLSLILHGETELTLVFKELRPPVKMLVPIWKALCSASGSKENLGTSAEDG
;
A
#
# COMPACT_ATOMS: atom_id res chain seq x y z
N MET A 1 43.35 -3.69 -44.59
CA MET A 1 43.80 -2.43 -43.97
C MET A 1 42.60 -1.67 -43.36
N ALA A 2 41.72 -2.35 -42.62
CA ALA A 2 40.46 -1.77 -42.12
C ALA A 2 40.09 -2.19 -40.69
N GLN A 3 40.93 -2.98 -40.02
CA GLN A 3 40.63 -3.52 -38.68
C GLN A 3 41.31 -2.73 -37.55
N THR A 4 42.30 -1.90 -37.87
CA THR A 4 43.05 -1.06 -36.91
C THR A 4 42.34 0.25 -36.57
N SER A 5 41.33 0.67 -37.36
CA SER A 5 40.57 1.90 -37.14
C SER A 5 39.51 1.78 -36.03
N HIS A 6 38.90 0.60 -35.87
CA HIS A 6 37.83 0.37 -34.88
C HIS A 6 38.34 0.30 -33.43
N PHE A 7 39.57 -0.18 -33.22
CA PHE A 7 40.20 -0.19 -31.89
C PHE A 7 40.59 1.22 -31.42
N PHE A 8 41.04 2.08 -32.34
CA PHE A 8 41.40 3.46 -32.02
C PHE A 8 40.18 4.31 -31.65
N SER A 9 39.06 4.16 -32.37
CA SER A 9 37.80 4.87 -32.03
C SER A 9 37.21 4.43 -30.69
N SER A 10 37.39 3.16 -30.31
CA SER A 10 36.95 2.65 -29.01
C SER A 10 37.80 3.18 -27.86
N TRP A 11 39.11 3.33 -28.07
CA TRP A 11 40.03 3.84 -27.05
C TRP A 11 39.84 5.34 -26.82
N THR A 12 39.58 6.12 -27.88
CA THR A 12 39.27 7.55 -27.76
C THR A 12 37.93 7.78 -27.08
N ALA A 13 36.89 7.01 -27.40
CA ALA A 13 35.60 7.07 -26.70
C ALA A 13 35.73 6.73 -25.20
N TYR A 14 36.52 5.70 -24.87
CA TYR A 14 36.78 5.31 -23.48
C TYR A 14 37.60 6.36 -22.71
N ALA A 15 38.63 6.94 -23.34
CA ALA A 15 39.42 8.01 -22.75
C ALA A 15 38.60 9.29 -22.55
N SER A 16 37.72 9.65 -23.51
CA SER A 16 36.78 10.77 -23.36
C SER A 16 35.74 10.51 -22.26
N PHE A 17 35.24 9.28 -22.12
CA PHE A 17 34.35 8.90 -21.02
C PHE A 17 35.03 9.02 -19.65
N LEU A 18 36.28 8.56 -19.53
CA LEU A 18 37.09 8.71 -18.32
C LEU A 18 37.47 10.18 -18.04
N PHE A 19 37.68 10.98 -19.09
CA PHE A 19 37.95 12.43 -18.98
C PHE A 19 36.70 13.19 -18.51
N LEU A 20 35.53 12.86 -19.05
CA LEU A 20 34.24 13.37 -18.57
C LEU A 20 34.00 12.99 -17.10
N LEU A 21 34.41 11.79 -16.67
CA LEU A 21 34.35 11.38 -15.25
C LEU A 21 35.38 12.13 -14.37
N LYS A 22 36.51 12.57 -14.94
CA LYS A 22 37.60 13.24 -14.22
C LYS A 22 37.29 14.69 -13.86
N ASP A 23 36.45 15.37 -14.65
CA ASP A 23 36.00 16.75 -14.39
C ASP A 23 34.74 16.83 -13.52
N ILE A 24 34.08 15.71 -13.23
CA ILE A 24 32.94 15.69 -12.32
C ILE A 24 33.48 15.76 -10.89
N SER A 25 33.16 16.88 -10.22
CA SER A 25 33.47 17.07 -8.81
C SER A 25 32.97 15.88 -7.99
N ILE A 26 33.83 15.32 -7.13
CA ILE A 26 33.51 14.22 -6.21
C ILE A 26 32.24 14.52 -5.40
N THR A 27 32.03 15.80 -5.08
CA THR A 27 30.82 16.30 -4.42
C THR A 27 29.55 16.00 -5.24
N ILE A 28 29.57 16.22 -6.56
CA ILE A 28 28.43 15.95 -7.46
C ILE A 28 28.14 14.44 -7.52
N LEU A 29 29.18 13.60 -7.59
CA LEU A 29 29.02 12.14 -7.55
C LEU A 29 28.40 11.66 -6.24
N LEU A 30 28.86 12.20 -5.11
CA LEU A 30 28.30 11.93 -3.78
C LEU A 30 26.83 12.34 -3.68
N TRP A 31 26.48 13.55 -4.10
CA TRP A 31 25.08 14.01 -4.10
C TRP A 31 24.20 13.18 -5.02
N SER A 32 24.69 12.81 -6.21
CA SER A 32 23.97 11.92 -7.13
C SER A 32 23.72 10.55 -6.50
N PHE A 33 24.74 9.96 -5.88
CA PHE A 33 24.58 8.66 -5.22
C PHE A 33 23.62 8.73 -4.02
N LEU A 34 23.71 9.80 -3.22
CA LEU A 34 22.78 10.04 -2.12
C LEU A 34 21.34 10.17 -2.62
N LEU A 35 21.13 10.91 -3.71
CA LEU A 35 19.81 11.10 -4.32
C LEU A 35 19.25 9.76 -4.81
N VAL A 36 20.05 8.95 -5.53
CA VAL A 36 19.65 7.61 -5.96
C VAL A 36 19.32 6.72 -4.75
N ALA A 37 20.14 6.73 -3.70
CA ALA A 37 19.88 5.95 -2.50
C ALA A 37 18.58 6.37 -1.80
N ILE A 38 18.30 7.67 -1.71
CA ILE A 38 17.05 8.21 -1.16
C ILE A 38 15.86 7.79 -2.04
N LEU A 39 15.99 7.90 -3.36
CA LEU A 39 14.94 7.54 -4.32
C LEU A 39 14.60 6.05 -4.24
N VAL A 40 15.62 5.20 -4.19
CA VAL A 40 15.49 3.75 -4.01
C VAL A 40 14.83 3.44 -2.66
N LYS A 41 15.29 4.06 -1.57
CA LYS A 41 14.67 3.90 -0.25
C LYS A 41 13.19 4.31 -0.27
N PHE A 42 12.86 5.42 -0.90
CA PHE A 42 11.47 5.90 -1.02
C PHE A 42 10.59 4.93 -1.82
N LEU A 43 11.09 4.41 -2.95
CA LEU A 43 10.41 3.39 -3.76
C LEU A 43 10.15 2.11 -2.95
N PHE A 44 11.07 1.71 -2.08
CA PHE A 44 10.88 0.56 -1.19
C PHE A 44 9.96 0.84 0.01
N LEU A 45 9.89 2.09 0.48
CA LEU A 45 9.06 2.48 1.64
C LEU A 45 7.56 2.55 1.30
N MET A 46 7.19 2.85 0.06
CA MET A 46 5.77 2.94 -0.34
C MET A 46 5.48 2.02 -1.53
N PRO A 47 5.51 0.70 -1.32
CA PRO A 47 5.31 -0.26 -2.40
C PRO A 47 3.84 -0.38 -2.83
N VAL A 48 2.89 0.22 -2.10
CA VAL A 48 1.45 0.07 -2.37
C VAL A 48 0.96 1.14 -3.34
N ALA A 49 0.45 0.68 -4.48
CA ALA A 49 -0.15 1.51 -5.51
C ALA A 49 -1.58 1.88 -5.22
N LYS A 50 -2.36 0.94 -4.69
CA LYS A 50 -3.79 1.10 -4.45
C LYS A 50 -4.26 0.12 -3.39
N GLU A 51 -5.17 0.56 -2.55
CA GLU A 51 -5.98 -0.32 -1.71
C GLU A 51 -7.44 -0.14 -2.07
N SER A 52 -8.20 -1.25 -2.11
CA SER A 52 -9.63 -1.24 -2.39
C SER A 52 -10.39 -2.20 -1.49
N VAL A 53 -11.65 -1.85 -1.27
CA VAL A 53 -12.57 -2.57 -0.41
C VAL A 53 -13.83 -2.84 -1.22
N ILE A 54 -14.19 -4.10 -1.34
CA ILE A 54 -15.41 -4.52 -2.00
C ILE A 54 -16.32 -5.10 -0.93
N VAL A 55 -17.44 -4.43 -0.68
CA VAL A 55 -18.48 -4.92 0.22
C VAL A 55 -19.43 -5.78 -0.60
N MET A 56 -19.48 -7.07 -0.30
CA MET A 56 -20.40 -8.03 -0.92
C MET A 56 -21.55 -8.30 0.07
N PRO A 57 -22.75 -7.72 -0.13
CA PRO A 57 -23.87 -7.92 0.78
C PRO A 57 -24.14 -9.40 1.00
N ALA A 58 -24.46 -9.80 2.24
CA ALA A 58 -24.67 -11.18 2.68
C ALA A 58 -23.46 -12.14 2.62
N PHE A 59 -22.41 -11.84 1.84
CA PHE A 59 -21.22 -12.70 1.75
C PHE A 59 -20.10 -12.25 2.68
N GLY A 60 -19.71 -10.97 2.61
CA GLY A 60 -18.56 -10.47 3.35
C GLY A 60 -17.88 -9.26 2.72
N VAL A 61 -16.62 -9.08 3.06
CA VAL A 61 -15.81 -7.96 2.61
C VAL A 61 -14.52 -8.51 2.00
N GLN A 62 -14.19 -8.05 0.80
CA GLN A 62 -12.93 -8.35 0.14
C GLN A 62 -12.02 -7.12 0.20
N LEU A 63 -10.87 -7.29 0.86
CA LEU A 63 -9.81 -6.29 0.92
C LEU A 63 -8.78 -6.65 -0.15
N GLU A 64 -8.41 -5.68 -0.98
CA GLU A 64 -7.40 -5.84 -2.02
C GLU A 64 -6.31 -4.78 -1.89
N THR A 65 -5.05 -5.22 -1.92
CA THR A 65 -3.88 -4.35 -1.93
C THR A 65 -3.08 -4.61 -3.20
N HIS A 66 -2.99 -3.60 -4.05
CA HIS A 66 -2.20 -3.61 -5.27
C HIS A 66 -0.85 -2.97 -4.99
N TYR A 67 0.22 -3.73 -5.22
CA TYR A 67 1.59 -3.25 -5.12
C TYR A 67 2.09 -2.74 -6.46
N MET A 68 3.03 -1.79 -6.43
CA MET A 68 3.73 -1.27 -7.61
C MET A 68 4.48 -2.35 -8.38
N SER A 69 4.84 -3.46 -7.72
CA SER A 69 5.42 -4.64 -8.35
C SER A 69 4.43 -5.45 -9.21
N GLY A 70 3.15 -5.08 -9.23
CA GLY A 70 2.08 -5.85 -9.88
C GLY A 70 1.53 -6.99 -9.02
N ARG A 71 2.10 -7.25 -7.85
CA ARG A 71 1.52 -8.18 -6.87
C ARG A 71 0.17 -7.64 -6.40
N ILE A 72 -0.81 -8.53 -6.28
CA ILE A 72 -2.13 -8.22 -5.70
C ILE A 72 -2.33 -9.16 -4.52
N ASP A 73 -2.47 -8.59 -3.32
CA ASP A 73 -2.89 -9.33 -2.13
C ASP A 73 -4.40 -9.19 -1.97
N ARG A 74 -5.09 -10.31 -1.71
CA ARG A 74 -6.54 -10.37 -1.58
C ARG A 74 -6.89 -11.10 -0.29
N ARG A 75 -7.64 -10.44 0.59
CA ARG A 75 -8.14 -11.03 1.83
C ARG A 75 -9.65 -10.92 1.88
N PHE A 76 -10.32 -12.05 1.81
CA PHE A 76 -11.76 -12.14 2.01
C PHE A 76 -12.09 -12.38 3.48
N ILE A 77 -13.04 -11.62 4.01
CA ILE A 77 -13.53 -11.72 5.38
C ILE A 77 -15.04 -12.02 5.30
N PRO A 78 -15.49 -13.21 5.70
CA PRO A 78 -16.91 -13.56 5.71
C PRO A 78 -17.70 -12.61 6.60
N ILE A 79 -18.91 -12.24 6.19
CA ILE A 79 -19.78 -11.34 6.97
C ILE A 79 -20.06 -11.91 8.35
N GLY A 80 -20.15 -13.24 8.46
CA GLY A 80 -20.37 -13.94 9.72
C GLY A 80 -19.27 -13.72 10.76
N LYS A 81 -18.06 -13.36 10.33
CA LYS A 81 -16.92 -13.08 11.20
C LYS A 81 -16.86 -11.61 11.62
N ILE A 82 -17.52 -10.70 10.90
CA ILE A 82 -17.46 -9.26 11.16
C ILE A 82 -18.46 -8.93 12.26
N LEU A 83 -17.95 -8.51 13.42
CA LEU A 83 -18.79 -8.04 14.53
C LEU A 83 -19.23 -6.61 14.30
N LYS A 84 -18.27 -5.70 14.07
CA LYS A 84 -18.57 -4.29 13.89
C LYS A 84 -17.42 -3.57 13.16
N PRO A 85 -17.72 -2.73 12.16
CA PRO A 85 -16.75 -1.79 11.61
C PRO A 85 -16.60 -0.57 12.53
N VAL A 86 -15.37 -0.14 12.78
CA VAL A 86 -15.03 0.97 13.67
C VAL A 86 -14.15 1.97 12.95
N LEU A 87 -14.54 3.24 13.03
CA LEU A 87 -13.72 4.36 12.59
C LEU A 87 -12.97 4.91 13.81
N LEU A 88 -11.64 4.84 13.76
CA LEU A 88 -10.75 5.22 14.85
C LEU A 88 -9.96 6.46 14.49
N GLU A 89 -9.87 7.39 15.45
CA GLU A 89 -8.94 8.50 15.39
C GLU A 89 -7.60 8.05 15.99
N CYS A 90 -6.57 8.02 15.16
CA CYS A 90 -5.21 7.66 15.53
C CYS A 90 -4.39 8.93 15.75
N VAL A 91 -3.93 9.14 16.98
CA VAL A 91 -3.11 10.30 17.36
C VAL A 91 -1.66 9.86 17.47
N THR A 92 -0.78 10.53 16.73
CA THR A 92 0.67 10.49 16.94
C THR A 92 1.12 11.86 17.44
N PRO A 93 2.33 12.00 18.03
CA PRO A 93 2.80 13.28 18.56
C PRO A 93 2.78 14.44 17.56
N VAL A 94 2.80 14.12 16.26
CA VAL A 94 2.90 15.10 15.17
C VAL A 94 1.68 15.13 14.25
N THR A 95 0.89 14.07 14.20
CA THR A 95 -0.25 13.97 13.27
C THR A 95 -1.44 13.27 13.90
N CYS A 96 -2.63 13.77 13.63
CA CYS A 96 -3.87 13.00 13.82
C CYS A 96 -4.36 12.51 12.45
N TYR A 97 -4.73 11.23 12.37
CA TYR A 97 -5.35 10.66 11.17
C TYR A 97 -6.45 9.68 11.56
N TRP A 98 -7.33 9.36 10.62
CA TRP A 98 -8.40 8.40 10.84
C TRP A 98 -8.10 7.08 10.16
N SER A 99 -8.45 5.99 10.83
CA SER A 99 -8.33 4.63 10.34
C SER A 99 -9.65 3.91 10.40
N LEU A 100 -9.93 3.08 9.40
CA LEU A 100 -11.09 2.21 9.37
C LEU A 100 -10.65 0.77 9.65
N SER A 101 -11.25 0.16 10.67
CA SER A 101 -10.92 -1.19 11.12
C SER A 101 -12.18 -2.04 11.30
N LEU A 102 -12.03 -3.35 11.22
CA LEU A 102 -13.07 -4.33 11.48
C LEU A 102 -12.75 -5.08 12.78
N ILE A 103 -13.72 -5.12 13.69
CA ILE A 103 -13.71 -6.06 14.80
C ILE A 103 -14.18 -7.41 14.27
N LEU A 104 -13.34 -8.43 14.39
CA LEU A 104 -13.63 -9.78 13.92
C LEU A 104 -13.83 -10.73 15.09
N HIS A 105 -14.83 -11.62 14.98
CA HIS A 105 -15.07 -12.66 15.97
C HIS A 105 -13.90 -13.66 15.99
N GLY A 106 -13.34 -13.89 17.19
CA GLY A 106 -12.20 -14.79 17.39
C GLY A 106 -10.84 -14.21 17.00
N GLU A 107 -10.74 -12.93 16.62
CA GLU A 107 -9.45 -12.22 16.50
C GLU A 107 -9.33 -11.19 17.64
N THR A 108 -8.21 -11.19 18.34
CA THR A 108 -7.92 -10.23 19.42
C THR A 108 -7.53 -8.85 18.89
N GLU A 109 -7.03 -8.80 17.65
CA GLU A 109 -6.57 -7.59 16.99
C GLU A 109 -7.61 -7.06 16.01
N LEU A 110 -7.65 -5.74 15.88
CA LEU A 110 -8.45 -5.06 14.87
C LEU A 110 -7.85 -5.29 13.49
N THR A 111 -8.67 -5.77 12.54
CA THR A 111 -8.22 -5.87 11.15
C THR A 111 -8.41 -4.53 10.45
N LEU A 112 -7.31 -3.88 10.08
CA LEU A 112 -7.32 -2.66 9.28
C LEU A 112 -7.89 -2.94 7.87
N VAL A 113 -8.77 -2.05 7.43
CA VAL A 113 -9.36 -2.09 6.08
C VAL A 113 -8.37 -1.53 5.05
N PHE A 114 -7.63 -0.50 5.43
CA PHE A 114 -6.53 0.11 4.67
C PHE A 114 -5.27 -0.03 5.53
N LYS A 115 -4.28 -0.80 5.06
CA LYS A 115 -3.09 -1.13 5.87
C LYS A 115 -2.03 -0.05 5.70
N GLU A 116 -1.75 0.28 4.44
CA GLU A 116 -0.66 1.19 4.09
C GLU A 116 -1.16 2.58 3.75
N LEU A 117 -2.32 2.69 3.07
CA LEU A 117 -2.88 3.98 2.71
C LEU A 117 -3.67 4.56 3.88
N ARG A 118 -3.69 5.90 3.95
CA ARG A 118 -4.48 6.66 4.94
C ARG A 118 -5.49 7.54 4.21
N PRO A 119 -6.62 6.98 3.73
CA PRO A 119 -7.63 7.75 3.03
C PRO A 119 -8.21 8.84 3.94
N PRO A 120 -8.60 10.00 3.40
CA PRO A 120 -9.24 11.04 4.18
C PRO A 120 -10.61 10.57 4.70
N VAL A 121 -11.03 11.09 5.85
CA VAL A 121 -12.31 10.74 6.53
C VAL A 121 -13.51 10.81 5.60
N LYS A 122 -13.56 11.80 4.70
CA LYS A 122 -14.63 11.96 3.72
C LYS A 122 -14.84 10.74 2.82
N MET A 123 -13.80 9.94 2.59
CA MET A 123 -13.89 8.66 1.87
C MET A 123 -14.18 7.49 2.81
N LEU A 124 -13.67 7.52 4.04
CA LEU A 124 -13.90 6.44 5.01
C LEU A 124 -15.35 6.39 5.51
N VAL A 125 -16.00 7.53 5.69
CA VAL A 125 -17.37 7.58 6.25
C VAL A 125 -18.41 6.85 5.39
N PRO A 126 -18.49 7.04 4.06
CA PRO A 126 -19.38 6.25 3.20
C PRO A 126 -19.09 4.75 3.24
N ILE A 127 -17.80 4.36 3.25
CA ILE A 127 -17.39 2.95 3.32
C ILE A 127 -17.80 2.35 4.65
N TRP A 128 -17.55 3.04 5.76
CA TRP A 128 -17.98 2.63 7.09
C TRP A 128 -19.50 2.45 7.18
N LYS A 129 -20.29 3.39 6.62
CA LYS A 129 -21.76 3.24 6.56
C LYS A 129 -22.18 2.00 5.76
N ALA A 130 -21.58 1.75 4.60
CA ALA A 130 -21.87 0.56 3.79
C ALA A 130 -21.53 -0.73 4.55
N LEU A 131 -20.41 -0.75 5.27
CA LEU A 131 -20.02 -1.88 6.12
C LEU A 131 -21.00 -2.08 7.27
N CYS A 132 -21.42 -1.01 7.95
CA CYS A 132 -22.43 -1.07 9.02
C CYS A 132 -23.75 -1.65 8.50
N SER A 133 -24.21 -1.21 7.32
CA SER A 133 -25.43 -1.75 6.71
C SER A 133 -25.30 -3.24 6.36
N ALA A 134 -24.13 -3.66 5.88
CA ALA A 134 -23.88 -5.07 5.58
C ALA A 134 -23.84 -5.93 6.85
N SER A 135 -23.18 -5.47 7.93
CA SER A 135 -23.03 -6.24 9.19
C SER A 135 -24.29 -6.21 10.07
N GLY A 136 -25.03 -5.10 10.09
CA GLY A 136 -26.23 -4.91 10.92
C GLY A 136 -27.42 -5.80 10.54
N SER A 137 -27.40 -6.40 9.35
CA SER A 137 -28.40 -7.42 8.96
C SER A 137 -28.35 -8.68 9.84
N LYS A 138 -27.26 -8.91 10.57
CA LYS A 138 -27.02 -10.14 11.33
C LYS A 138 -27.67 -10.13 12.73
N GLU A 139 -27.83 -8.96 13.37
CA GLU A 139 -28.46 -8.89 14.70
C GLU A 139 -29.95 -9.27 14.68
N ASN A 140 -30.62 -9.16 13.53
CA ASN A 140 -32.05 -9.50 13.40
C ASN A 140 -32.31 -10.96 12.99
N LEU A 141 -31.30 -11.77 12.72
CA LEU A 141 -31.48 -13.17 12.28
C LEU A 141 -31.24 -14.20 13.39
N GLY A 142 -30.85 -13.76 14.59
CA GLY A 142 -30.49 -14.63 15.72
C GLY A 142 -31.62 -14.93 16.72
N THR A 143 -32.81 -14.34 16.57
CA THR A 143 -33.92 -14.39 17.55
C THR A 143 -35.16 -15.11 17.03
N SER A 144 -35.01 -16.21 16.29
CA SER A 144 -36.18 -16.98 15.83
C SER A 144 -35.99 -18.49 15.69
N ALA A 145 -35.10 -19.11 16.46
CA ALA A 145 -35.00 -20.56 16.49
C ALA A 145 -34.60 -21.07 17.88
N GLU A 146 -35.59 -21.21 18.76
CA GLU A 146 -35.70 -22.25 19.79
C GLU A 146 -37.02 -22.04 20.58
N ASP A 147 -38.11 -22.56 20.03
CA ASP A 147 -39.25 -23.06 20.83
C ASP A 147 -39.93 -24.18 20.01
N GLY A 148 -39.93 -25.39 20.55
CA GLY A 148 -40.40 -26.62 19.90
C GLY A 148 -39.85 -27.88 20.54
#